data_AF-A0A356T491-F1
#
_entry.id   AF-A0A356T491-F1
#
_cell.length_a   1.000
_cell.length_b   1.000
_cell.length_c   1.000
_cell.angle_alpha   90.00
_cell.angle_beta   90.00
_cell.angle_gamma   90.00
#
_symmetry.space_group_name_H-M   'P 1'
#
loop_
_entity.id
_entity.type
_entity.pdbx_description
1 polymer ?
#
loop_
_entity_poly.entity_id
_entity_poly.type
_entity_poly.pdbx_seq_one_letter_code
_entity_poly.pdbx_strand_id
1 'polypeptide(L)'
;QIYVDGTLFATSGLLPGLVDSFNDIGFRCGFADADVDEVRVWRVARSAASISTSFRAQISGAVPGLVAYWRMDERGQFVTDYTARGHIGVLGNRTTADPADPTWILDGPF
;
A
#
# COMPACT_ATOMS: atom_id res chain seq x y z
N GLN A 1 -8.76 -4.64 -12.92
CA GLN A 1 -7.56 -5.37 -13.40
C GLN A 1 -6.64 -5.59 -12.20
N ILE A 2 -5.97 -6.74 -12.15
CA ILE A 2 -5.00 -7.11 -11.13
C ILE A 2 -3.70 -7.43 -11.85
N TYR A 3 -2.61 -6.79 -11.42
CA TYR A 3 -1.27 -7.00 -11.94
C TYR A 3 -0.40 -7.62 -10.84
N VAL A 4 0.39 -8.63 -11.18
CA VAL A 4 1.37 -9.28 -10.29
C VAL A 4 2.72 -9.22 -11.00
N ASP A 5 3.76 -8.78 -10.29
CA ASP A 5 5.09 -8.53 -10.85
C ASP A 5 5.08 -7.67 -12.14
N GLY A 6 4.26 -6.61 -12.12
CA GLY A 6 4.13 -5.71 -13.26
C GLY A 6 3.37 -6.27 -14.48
N THR A 7 2.92 -7.53 -14.42
CA THR A 7 2.24 -8.24 -15.51
C THR A 7 0.75 -8.42 -15.20
N LEU A 8 -0.12 -8.32 -16.20
CA LEU A 8 -1.56 -8.50 -16.00
C LEU A 8 -1.84 -9.96 -15.58
N PHE A 9 -2.35 -10.14 -14.37
CA PHE A 9 -2.72 -11.45 -13.84
C PHE A 9 -4.20 -11.75 -14.08
N ALA A 10 -5.07 -10.77 -13.82
CA ALA A 10 -6.51 -10.93 -13.99
C ALA A 10 -7.20 -9.65 -14.45
N THR A 11 -8.27 -9.82 -15.24
CA THR A 11 -9.22 -8.75 -15.54
C THR A 11 -10.57 -9.17 -14.99
N SER A 12 -11.09 -8.43 -14.01
CA SER A 12 -12.52 -8.46 -13.68
C SER A 12 -13.18 -7.21 -14.26
N GLY A 13 -14.45 -7.35 -14.69
CA GLY A 13 -15.35 -6.21 -14.80
C GLY A 13 -15.58 -5.59 -13.42
N LEU A 14 -15.92 -4.31 -13.38
CA LEU A 14 -16.31 -3.64 -12.14
C LEU A 14 -17.36 -4.49 -11.42
N LEU A 15 -17.14 -4.85 -10.16
CA LEU A 15 -18.25 -5.21 -9.28
C LEU A 15 -18.95 -3.89 -8.94
N PRO A 16 -20.18 -3.64 -9.43
CA PRO A 16 -20.92 -2.45 -9.04
C PRO A 16 -21.24 -2.58 -7.55
N GLY A 17 -20.57 -1.81 -6.70
CA GLY A 17 -20.79 -1.86 -5.26
C GLY A 17 -19.54 -1.83 -4.39
N LEU A 18 -18.34 -1.75 -4.95
CA LEU A 18 -17.14 -1.48 -4.16
C LEU A 18 -17.04 0.03 -3.83
N VAL A 19 -18.02 0.55 -3.09
CA VAL A 19 -18.09 1.93 -2.56
C VAL A 19 -18.11 1.91 -1.03
N ASP A 20 -17.28 1.07 -0.43
CA ASP A 20 -17.04 1.12 1.01
C ASP A 20 -15.57 1.50 1.24
N SER A 21 -15.36 2.35 2.25
CA SER A 21 -14.10 2.97 2.61
C SER A 21 -13.04 1.93 3.00
N PHE A 22 -12.25 1.43 2.03
CA PHE A 22 -11.04 0.64 2.29
C PHE A 22 -9.89 1.54 2.78
N ASN A 23 -10.13 2.35 3.81
CA ASN A 23 -9.05 2.96 4.59
C ASN A 23 -8.56 2.03 5.71
N ASP A 24 -9.13 0.85 5.80
CA ASP A 24 -8.59 -0.25 6.59
C ASP A 24 -8.02 -1.26 5.59
N ILE A 25 -6.68 -1.43 5.57
CA ILE A 25 -6.02 -2.55 4.87
C ILE A 25 -6.23 -3.81 5.73
N GLY A 26 -7.50 -4.08 6.03
CA GLY A 26 -8.00 -5.20 6.80
C GLY A 26 -8.91 -5.99 5.91
N PHE A 27 -8.36 -6.98 5.21
CA PHE A 27 -9.16 -7.99 4.54
C PHE A 27 -10.05 -8.65 5.60
N ARG A 28 -11.37 -8.41 5.54
CA ARG A 28 -12.36 -8.93 6.48
C ARG A 28 -12.60 -10.44 6.27
N CYS A 29 -11.55 -11.23 6.41
CA CYS A 29 -11.55 -12.66 6.77
C CYS A 29 -10.10 -13.21 6.71
N GLY A 30 -9.19 -12.62 7.48
CA GLY A 30 -7.83 -13.13 7.66
C GLY A 30 -6.79 -12.01 7.61
N PHE A 31 -6.02 -11.86 8.68
CA PHE A 31 -4.74 -11.17 8.58
C PHE A 31 -3.90 -11.91 7.54
N ALA A 32 -3.28 -11.19 6.61
CA ALA A 32 -2.29 -11.80 5.74
C ALA A 32 -1.03 -12.06 6.57
N ASP A 33 -0.54 -13.30 6.57
CA ASP A 33 0.85 -13.58 6.97
C ASP A 33 1.74 -13.22 5.78
N ALA A 34 2.13 -11.95 5.71
CA ALA A 34 2.80 -11.37 4.57
C ALA A 34 3.68 -10.19 4.98
N ASP A 35 4.79 -10.05 4.26
CA ASP A 35 5.60 -8.85 4.27
C ASP A 35 5.02 -7.85 3.26
N VAL A 36 4.98 -6.57 3.66
CA VAL A 36 4.42 -5.49 2.86
C VAL A 36 5.43 -4.36 2.77
N ASP A 37 5.59 -3.83 1.56
CA ASP A 37 6.52 -2.76 1.22
C ASP A 37 5.90 -1.86 0.14
N GLU A 38 6.30 -0.59 0.08
CA GLU A 38 5.99 0.35 -1.01
C GLU A 38 4.48 0.53 -1.34
N VAL A 39 3.62 0.59 -0.31
CA VAL A 39 2.16 0.72 -0.46
C VAL A 39 1.76 2.08 -1.01
N ARG A 40 1.01 2.11 -2.10
CA ARG A 40 0.60 3.34 -2.80
C ARG A 40 -0.88 3.33 -3.16
N VAL A 41 -1.54 4.47 -2.99
CA VAL A 41 -2.93 4.70 -3.42
C VAL A 41 -2.96 5.77 -4.50
N TRP A 42 -3.65 5.50 -5.61
CA TRP A 42 -3.78 6.40 -6.74
C TRP A 42 -5.25 6.72 -7.00
N ARG A 43 -5.57 7.97 -7.30
CA ARG A 43 -6.91 8.40 -7.76
C ARG A 43 -7.10 8.24 -9.27
N VAL A 44 -6.09 7.71 -9.97
CA VAL A 44 -6.10 7.47 -11.41
C VAL A 44 -5.80 6.00 -11.67
N ALA A 45 -6.45 5.42 -12.68
CA ALA A 45 -6.07 4.12 -13.18
C ALA A 45 -4.68 4.21 -13.82
N ARG A 46 -3.71 3.47 -13.29
CA ARG A 46 -2.35 3.40 -13.83
C ARG A 46 -2.34 2.49 -15.06
N SER A 47 -1.56 2.88 -16.09
CA SER A 47 -1.37 2.03 -17.27
C SER A 47 -0.50 0.81 -16.94
N ALA A 48 -0.66 -0.28 -17.68
CA ALA A 48 0.18 -1.47 -17.54
C ALA A 48 1.68 -1.15 -17.64
N ALA A 49 2.08 -0.31 -18.61
CA ALA A 49 3.47 0.11 -18.79
C ALA A 49 3.99 0.94 -17.60
N SER A 50 3.13 1.79 -17.03
CA SER A 50 3.49 2.57 -15.86
C SER A 50 3.58 1.70 -14.59
N ILE A 51 2.82 0.60 -14.51
CA ILE A 51 2.93 -0.35 -13.41
C ILE A 51 4.22 -1.16 -13.56
N SER A 52 4.49 -1.73 -14.74
CA SER A 52 5.67 -2.57 -14.98
C SER A 52 6.99 -1.84 -14.79
N THR A 53 7.03 -0.53 -15.03
CA THR A 53 8.25 0.29 -14.85
C THR A 53 8.50 0.72 -13.41
N SER A 54 7.46 0.78 -12.56
CA SER A 54 7.59 1.36 -11.21
C SER A 54 7.20 0.42 -10.07
N PHE A 55 6.88 -0.85 -10.33
CA PHE A 55 6.39 -1.75 -9.28
C PHE A 55 7.44 -2.13 -8.22
N ARG A 56 8.75 -2.02 -8.53
CA ARG A 56 9.88 -2.24 -7.60
C ARG A 56 10.71 -0.99 -7.31
N ALA A 57 10.28 0.17 -7.79
CA ALA A 57 11.08 1.39 -7.68
C ALA A 57 10.43 2.35 -6.70
N GLN A 58 11.19 2.85 -5.73
CA GLN A 58 10.74 3.97 -4.91
C GLN A 58 10.41 5.17 -5.81
N ILE A 59 9.34 5.86 -5.46
CA ILE A 59 8.90 7.05 -6.21
C ILE A 59 9.28 8.29 -5.42
N SER A 60 9.83 9.30 -6.11
CA SER A 60 10.23 10.57 -5.50
C SER A 60 9.48 11.74 -6.12
N GLY A 61 9.20 12.75 -5.30
CA GLY A 61 8.56 13.99 -5.74
C GLY A 61 7.04 13.87 -5.90
N ALA A 62 6.42 14.97 -6.34
CA ALA A 62 4.98 15.04 -6.52
C ALA A 62 4.57 14.33 -7.81
N VAL A 63 3.97 13.13 -7.69
CA VAL A 63 3.47 12.39 -8.86
C VAL A 63 1.97 12.63 -9.06
N PRO A 64 1.54 13.11 -10.25
CA PRO A 64 0.14 13.34 -10.54
C PRO A 64 -0.72 12.09 -10.31
N GLY A 65 -1.80 12.25 -9.54
CA GLY A 65 -2.73 11.17 -9.25
C GLY A 65 -2.33 10.25 -8.08
N LEU A 66 -1.12 10.38 -7.51
CA LEU A 66 -0.78 9.71 -6.26
C LEU A 66 -1.51 10.40 -5.10
N VAL A 67 -2.14 9.61 -4.23
CA VAL A 67 -2.98 10.07 -3.11
C VAL A 67 -2.29 9.86 -1.77
N ALA A 68 -1.73 8.67 -1.56
CA ALA A 68 -0.97 8.30 -0.38
C ALA A 68 0.15 7.34 -0.77
N TYR A 69 1.24 7.37 -0.02
CA TYR A 69 2.40 6.52 -0.26
C TYR A 69 3.12 6.25 1.05
N TRP A 70 3.17 4.99 1.46
CA TRP A 70 3.86 4.49 2.63
C TRP A 70 4.97 3.55 2.16
N ARG A 71 6.21 3.87 2.52
CA ARG A 71 7.34 3.03 2.15
C ARG A 71 7.42 1.79 3.02
N MET A 72 7.02 1.89 4.29
CA MET A 72 7.22 0.83 5.28
C MET A 72 8.71 0.66 5.66
N ASP A 73 9.50 1.73 5.50
CA ASP A 73 10.93 1.80 5.91
C ASP A 73 11.08 2.35 7.34
N GLU A 74 9.97 2.67 8.01
CA GLU A 74 9.95 3.27 9.33
C GLU A 74 10.18 2.28 10.48
N ARG A 75 10.27 2.82 11.69
CA ARG A 75 10.27 2.06 12.93
C ARG A 75 9.28 2.68 13.91
N GLY A 76 8.63 1.84 14.71
CA GLY A 76 7.68 2.26 15.74
C GLY A 76 6.23 2.24 15.28
N GLN A 77 5.38 3.05 15.90
CA GLN A 77 3.92 2.93 15.76
C GLN A 77 3.32 3.67 14.56
N PHE A 78 4.07 4.58 13.94
CA PHE A 78 3.54 5.48 12.92
C PHE A 78 4.24 5.24 11.58
N VAL A 79 3.45 5.26 10.50
CA VAL A 79 3.92 5.11 9.12
C VAL A 79 3.74 6.41 8.38
N THR A 80 4.80 6.90 7.73
CA THR A 80 4.79 8.23 7.11
C THR A 80 4.10 8.19 5.75
N ASP A 81 3.25 9.17 5.49
CA ASP A 81 2.75 9.44 4.13
C ASP A 81 3.75 10.31 3.36
N TYR A 82 4.51 9.69 2.46
CA TYR A 82 5.51 10.33 1.60
C TYR A 82 4.91 11.26 0.54
N THR A 83 3.58 11.34 0.41
CA THR A 83 2.92 12.39 -0.39
C THR A 83 2.80 13.72 0.36
N ALA A 84 3.11 13.74 1.66
CA ALA A 84 2.95 14.88 2.57
C ALA A 84 1.49 15.38 2.66
N ARG A 85 0.51 14.50 2.48
CA ARG A 85 -0.93 14.81 2.57
C ARG A 85 -1.56 14.44 3.91
N GLY A 86 -0.77 13.89 4.82
CA GLY A 86 -1.19 13.63 6.19
C GLY A 86 -1.96 12.32 6.37
N HIS A 87 -1.91 11.39 5.42
CA HIS A 87 -2.47 10.05 5.58
C HIS A 87 -1.55 9.18 6.45
N ILE A 88 -1.25 9.61 7.68
CA ILE A 88 -0.33 8.90 8.57
C ILE A 88 -0.94 7.56 8.96
N GLY A 89 -0.18 6.48 8.74
CA GLY A 89 -0.55 5.14 9.13
C GLY A 89 -0.24 4.87 10.59
N VAL A 90 -0.93 3.88 11.15
CA VAL A 90 -0.68 3.35 12.50
C VAL A 90 -0.40 1.87 12.36
N LEU A 91 0.65 1.37 13.00
CA LEU A 91 0.96 -0.04 13.08
C LEU A 91 -0.13 -0.73 13.91
N GLY A 92 -0.80 -1.75 13.36
CA GLY A 92 -1.91 -2.39 14.05
C GLY A 92 -3.11 -1.47 14.29
N ASN A 93 -3.77 -1.60 15.45
CA ASN A 93 -5.09 -0.99 15.70
C ASN A 93 -5.08 0.21 16.67
N ARG A 94 -3.92 0.53 17.25
CA ARG A 94 -3.77 1.54 18.31
C ARG A 94 -2.55 2.39 18.05
N THR A 95 -2.58 3.63 18.51
CA THR A 95 -1.44 4.55 18.47
C THR A 95 -0.37 4.25 19.53
N THR A 96 -0.50 3.11 20.22
CA THR A 96 0.44 2.61 21.23
C THR A 96 0.82 1.19 20.86
N ALA A 97 2.09 0.83 21.04
CA ALA A 97 2.58 -0.50 20.75
C ALA A 97 1.78 -1.59 21.48
N ASP A 98 1.34 -2.58 20.73
CA ASP A 98 0.65 -3.78 21.19
C ASP A 98 1.42 -5.02 20.69
N PRO A 99 1.61 -6.07 21.49
CA PRO A 99 2.22 -7.32 21.02
C PRO A 99 1.50 -7.99 19.84
N ALA A 100 0.24 -7.64 19.58
CA ALA A 100 -0.51 -8.08 18.41
C ALA A 100 -0.23 -7.23 17.14
N ASP A 101 0.57 -6.18 17.24
CA ASP A 101 0.96 -5.37 16.09
C ASP A 101 1.88 -6.17 15.14
N PRO A 102 1.81 -5.89 13.82
CA PRO A 102 2.78 -6.42 12.87
C PRO A 102 4.22 -6.03 13.25
N THR A 103 5.19 -6.88 12.92
CA THR A 103 6.60 -6.62 13.22
C THR A 103 7.32 -5.97 12.05
N TRP A 104 8.09 -4.91 12.31
CA TRP A 104 9.04 -4.38 11.34
C TRP A 104 10.15 -5.41 11.06
N ILE A 105 10.36 -5.71 9.79
CA ILE A 105 11.51 -6.47 9.31
C ILE A 105 12.47 -5.54 8.56
N LEU A 106 13.73 -5.97 8.41
CA LEU A 106 14.67 -5.23 7.55
C LEU A 106 14.32 -5.48 6.09
N ASP A 107 14.58 -4.49 5.24
CA ASP A 107 14.41 -4.61 3.79
C ASP A 107 15.08 -5.89 3.28
N GLY A 108 14.28 -6.68 2.57
CA GLY A 108 14.76 -7.84 1.84
C GLY A 108 15.64 -7.43 0.65
N PRO A 109 16.29 -8.40 -0.01
CA PRO A 109 17.19 -8.14 -1.14
C PRO A 109 16.48 -7.75 -2.45
N PHE A 110 15.28 -7.15 -2.40
CA PHE A 110 14.37 -7.02 -3.53
C PHE A 110 14.42 -5.66 -4.25
#